data_AF-A0A2K3LVH7-F1
#
_entry.id   AF-A0A2K3LVH7-F1
#
_cell.length_a   1.000
_cell.length_b   1.000
_cell.length_c   1.000
_cell.angle_alpha   90.00
_cell.angle_beta   90.00
_cell.angle_gamma   90.00
#
_symmetry.space_group_name_H-M   'P 1'
#
loop_
_entity.id
_entity.type
_entity.pdbx_description
1 polymer ?
#
loop_
_entity_poly.entity_id
_entity_poly.type
_entity_poly.pdbx_seq_one_letter_code
_entity_poly.pdbx_strand_id
1 'polypeptide(L)'
;MDIDEAIRGCEDRRLQTKYNNATYVIQRALSLYSIEEVAFSFNGGKDSTVLLHLLRAGYFLHKMGQNSANGDVKDFPIRTIYFESPSAFPEINSFTYDIAATYGLQIDTIRLDFKSGLETLLKDKPIRAIFLGVRIGDPTA
;
A
#
# COMPACT_ATOMS: atom_id res chain seq x y z
N MET A 1 -15.96 4.72 -1.26
CA MET A 1 -14.95 3.83 -1.87
C MET A 1 -15.49 2.40 -1.84
N ASP A 2 -15.54 1.74 -3.00
CA ASP A 2 -16.30 0.50 -3.25
C ASP A 2 -15.99 -0.64 -2.26
N ILE A 3 -14.73 -0.82 -1.87
CA ILE A 3 -14.33 -1.90 -0.95
C ILE A 3 -14.88 -1.68 0.46
N ASP A 4 -14.95 -0.44 0.94
CA ASP A 4 -15.46 -0.13 2.28
C ASP A 4 -16.96 -0.39 2.35
N GLU A 5 -17.68 -0.01 1.30
CA GLU A 5 -19.10 -0.27 1.15
C GLU A 5 -19.39 -1.77 1.07
N ALA A 6 -18.64 -2.51 0.25
CA ALA A 6 -18.78 -3.95 0.10
C ALA A 6 -18.53 -4.70 1.42
N ILE A 7 -17.50 -4.31 2.20
CA ILE A 7 -17.21 -4.96 3.49
C ILE A 7 -18.29 -4.65 4.53
N ARG A 8 -18.81 -3.41 4.58
CA ARG A 8 -19.92 -3.05 5.48
C ARG A 8 -21.20 -3.82 5.16
N GLY A 9 -21.47 -4.07 3.88
CA GLY A 9 -22.62 -4.85 3.42
C GLY A 9 -22.44 -6.38 3.52
N CYS A 10 -21.24 -6.87 3.84
CA CYS A 10 -20.94 -8.29 3.93
C CYS A 10 -21.49 -8.91 5.25
N GLU A 11 -21.91 -10.18 5.24
CA GLU A 11 -22.31 -10.88 6.47
C GLU A 11 -21.15 -11.58 7.20
N ASP A 12 -19.98 -11.69 6.57
CA ASP A 12 -18.79 -12.31 7.18
C ASP A 12 -18.16 -11.41 8.23
N ARG A 13 -18.54 -11.62 9.49
CA ARG A 13 -18.02 -10.90 10.66
C ARG A 13 -16.51 -11.05 10.83
N ARG A 14 -15.93 -12.18 10.43
CA ARG A 14 -14.49 -12.41 10.56
C ARG A 14 -13.72 -11.56 9.56
N LEU A 15 -14.20 -11.48 8.33
CA LEU A 15 -13.64 -10.60 7.31
C LEU A 15 -13.76 -9.13 7.71
N GLN A 16 -14.93 -8.71 8.19
CA GLN A 16 -15.15 -7.36 8.71
C GLN A 16 -14.18 -6.99 9.83
N THR A 17 -13.98 -7.90 10.80
CA THR A 17 -13.05 -7.68 11.91
C THR A 17 -11.61 -7.49 11.41
N LYS A 18 -11.15 -8.33 10.49
CA LYS A 18 -9.81 -8.20 9.90
C LYS A 18 -9.65 -6.90 9.13
N TYR A 19 -10.65 -6.53 8.33
CA TYR A 19 -10.66 -5.28 7.57
C TYR A 19 -10.60 -4.07 8.50
N ASN A 20 -11.47 -4.00 9.52
CA ASN A 20 -11.51 -2.90 10.48
C ASN A 20 -10.19 -2.75 11.24
N ASN A 21 -9.58 -3.86 11.65
CA ASN A 21 -8.27 -3.82 12.30
C ASN A 21 -7.18 -3.28 11.37
N ALA A 22 -7.16 -3.75 10.11
CA ALA A 22 -6.17 -3.29 9.14
C ALA A 22 -6.34 -1.80 8.80
N THR A 23 -7.56 -1.35 8.51
CA THR A 23 -7.83 0.06 8.19
C THR A 23 -7.61 0.97 9.40
N TYR A 24 -7.86 0.49 10.62
CA TYR A 24 -7.50 1.21 11.84
C TYR A 24 -5.99 1.44 11.94
N VAL A 25 -5.16 0.40 11.75
CA VAL A 25 -3.69 0.53 11.78
C VAL A 25 -3.19 1.50 10.71
N ILE A 26 -3.76 1.44 9.50
CA ILE A 26 -3.41 2.35 8.40
C ILE A 26 -3.75 3.79 8.78
N GLN A 27 -4.97 4.05 9.26
CA GLN A 27 -5.38 5.39 9.71
C GLN A 27 -4.47 5.91 10.83
N ARG A 28 -4.08 5.06 11.77
CA ARG A 28 -3.15 5.42 12.86
C ARG A 28 -1.78 5.80 12.33
N ALA A 29 -1.23 5.05 11.38
CA ALA A 29 0.05 5.38 10.76
C ALA A 29 -0.02 6.73 10.02
N LEU A 30 -1.10 6.98 9.25
CA LEU A 30 -1.33 8.25 8.55
C LEU A 30 -1.59 9.44 9.49
N SER A 31 -1.98 9.19 10.74
CA SER A 31 -2.05 10.23 11.79
C SER A 31 -0.70 10.50 12.46
N LEU A 32 0.26 9.58 12.37
CA LEU A 32 1.58 9.69 13.01
C LEU A 32 2.67 10.21 12.07
N TYR A 33 2.53 9.92 10.78
CA TYR A 33 3.49 10.27 9.73
C TYR A 33 2.76 11.01 8.62
N SER A 34 3.39 12.03 8.03
CA SER A 34 2.83 12.68 6.85
C SER A 34 2.80 11.69 5.67
N ILE A 35 1.97 11.96 4.67
CA ILE A 35 1.82 11.04 3.53
C ILE A 35 3.15 10.86 2.77
N GLU A 36 3.99 11.88 2.76
CA GLU A 36 5.33 11.91 2.13
C GLU A 36 6.36 11.08 2.92
N GLU A 37 6.15 10.89 4.22
CA GLU A 37 7.02 10.10 5.11
C GLU A 37 6.69 8.60 5.08
N VAL A 38 5.62 8.21 4.37
CA VAL A 38 5.12 6.84 4.30
C VAL A 38 5.34 6.27 2.91
N ALA A 39 5.80 5.03 2.85
CA ALA A 39 5.89 4.28 1.60
C ALA A 39 5.17 2.92 1.69
N PHE A 40 4.93 2.33 0.53
CA PHE A 40 4.32 1.02 0.38
C PHE A 40 5.21 0.14 -0.49
N SER A 41 5.64 -1.02 0.03
CA SER A 41 6.38 -2.01 -0.77
C SER A 41 5.41 -2.93 -1.49
N PHE A 42 5.33 -2.78 -2.81
CA PHE A 42 4.46 -3.59 -3.68
C PHE A 42 5.32 -4.55 -4.49
N ASN A 43 4.89 -5.81 -4.59
CA ASN A 43 5.64 -6.84 -5.34
C ASN A 43 4.77 -7.60 -6.35
N GLY A 44 3.53 -7.16 -6.60
CA GLY A 44 2.59 -7.83 -7.49
C GLY A 44 2.00 -9.14 -6.95
N GLY A 45 2.41 -9.60 -5.77
CA GLY A 45 1.87 -10.80 -5.14
C GLY A 45 0.52 -10.56 -4.45
N LYS A 46 -0.22 -11.63 -4.18
CA LYS A 46 -1.58 -11.56 -3.58
C LYS A 46 -1.65 -10.73 -2.29
N ASP A 47 -0.64 -10.85 -1.41
CA ASP A 47 -0.68 -10.26 -0.08
C ASP A 47 -0.44 -8.74 -0.16
N SER A 48 0.51 -8.31 -1.00
CA SER A 48 0.74 -6.88 -1.26
C SER A 48 -0.41 -6.26 -2.06
N THR A 49 -1.05 -7.01 -2.97
CA THR A 49 -2.27 -6.56 -3.67
C THR A 49 -3.44 -6.34 -2.70
N VAL A 50 -3.68 -7.25 -1.75
CA VAL A 50 -4.67 -7.04 -0.69
C VAL A 50 -4.32 -5.81 0.14
N LEU A 51 -3.05 -5.64 0.49
CA LEU A 51 -2.59 -4.47 1.24
C LEU A 51 -2.79 -3.16 0.45
N LEU A 52 -2.54 -3.13 -0.86
CA LEU A 52 -2.84 -1.96 -1.70
C LEU A 52 -4.30 -1.53 -1.56
N HIS A 53 -5.23 -2.49 -1.66
CA HIS A 53 -6.65 -2.21 -1.52
C HIS A 53 -7.03 -1.73 -0.11
N LEU A 54 -6.42 -2.30 0.93
CA LEU A 54 -6.58 -1.84 2.31
C LEU A 54 -6.01 -0.43 2.51
N LEU A 55 -4.89 -0.08 1.88
CA LEU A 55 -4.30 1.26 1.93
C LEU A 55 -5.20 2.29 1.24
N ARG A 56 -5.75 1.97 0.07
CA ARG A 56 -6.76 2.82 -0.59
C ARG A 56 -7.96 3.07 0.33
N ALA A 57 -8.43 2.04 1.01
CA ALA A 57 -9.52 2.13 1.97
C ALA A 57 -9.19 2.97 3.21
N GLY A 58 -8.08 2.66 3.87
CA GLY A 58 -7.61 3.36 5.06
C GLY A 58 -7.33 4.83 4.77
N TYR A 59 -6.76 5.15 3.61
CA TYR A 59 -6.54 6.54 3.17
C TYR A 59 -7.86 7.28 2.95
N PHE A 60 -8.82 6.67 2.25
CA PHE A 60 -10.16 7.23 2.06
C PHE A 60 -10.84 7.55 3.39
N LEU A 61 -10.83 6.59 4.33
CA LEU A 61 -11.41 6.76 5.68
C LEU A 61 -10.68 7.85 6.48
N HIS A 62 -9.35 7.88 6.42
CA HIS A 62 -8.54 8.91 7.09
C HIS A 62 -8.91 10.31 6.60
N LYS A 63 -9.05 10.50 5.27
CA LYS A 63 -9.45 11.79 4.69
C LYS A 63 -10.87 12.21 5.07
N MET A 64 -11.81 11.26 5.10
CA MET A 64 -13.19 11.53 5.52
C MET A 64 -13.26 12.01 6.97
N GLY A 65 -12.46 11.43 7.87
CA GLY A 65 -12.39 11.85 9.27
C GLY A 65 -11.75 13.23 9.51
N GLN A 66 -11.01 13.76 8.53
CA GLN A 66 -10.31 15.05 8.62
C GLN A 66 -11.09 16.22 7.98
N ASN A 67 -12.39 16.05 7.64
CA ASN A 67 -13.26 17.08 7.02
C ASN A 67 -12.68 17.79 5.79
N SER A 68 -11.69 17.20 5.12
CA SER A 68 -11.06 17.74 3.92
C SER A 68 -11.81 17.21 2.70
N ALA A 69 -12.96 17.81 2.40
CA ALA A 69 -13.92 17.34 1.39
C ALA A 69 -13.56 17.68 -0.07
N ASN A 70 -12.37 18.21 -0.34
CA ASN A 70 -12.01 18.69 -1.68
C ASN A 70 -10.78 17.94 -2.20
N GLY A 71 -11.01 16.79 -2.84
CA GLY A 71 -9.98 16.08 -3.58
C GLY A 71 -10.57 14.86 -4.26
N ASP A 72 -10.55 14.87 -5.60
CA ASP A 72 -10.83 13.69 -6.42
C ASP A 72 -9.83 12.60 -5.98
N VAL A 73 -10.31 11.49 -5.40
CA VAL A 73 -9.47 10.36 -4.91
C VAL A 73 -9.01 9.52 -6.10
N LYS A 74 -8.53 10.16 -7.17
CA LYS A 74 -8.10 9.48 -8.40
C LYS A 74 -6.69 8.94 -8.27
N ASP A 75 -5.84 9.60 -7.49
CA ASP A 75 -4.45 9.22 -7.35
C ASP A 75 -4.19 8.57 -5.99
N PHE A 76 -3.48 7.44 -6.00
CA PHE A 76 -2.97 6.83 -4.79
C PHE A 76 -1.72 7.59 -4.33
N PRO A 77 -1.76 8.30 -3.18
CA PRO A 77 -0.74 9.29 -2.85
C PRO A 77 0.45 8.69 -2.10
N ILE A 78 0.36 7.43 -1.68
CA ILE A 78 1.46 6.77 -0.97
C ILE A 78 2.48 6.32 -2.00
N ARG A 79 3.71 6.81 -1.83
CA ARG A 79 4.87 6.40 -2.64
C ARG A 79 4.97 4.87 -2.65
N THR A 80 4.96 4.28 -3.83
CA THR A 80 4.99 2.82 -3.99
C THR A 80 6.38 2.40 -4.45
N ILE A 81 6.97 1.41 -3.80
CA ILE A 81 8.32 0.91 -4.06
C ILE A 81 8.18 -0.48 -4.67
N TYR A 82 8.87 -0.70 -5.79
CA TYR A 82 8.93 -2.00 -6.43
C TYR A 82 10.38 -2.43 -6.65
N PHE A 83 10.79 -3.55 -6.05
CA PHE A 83 12.10 -4.16 -6.30
C PHE A 83 11.99 -5.09 -7.52
N GLU A 84 12.37 -4.58 -8.68
CA GLU A 84 12.35 -5.35 -9.93
C GLU A 84 13.57 -6.26 -9.99
N SER A 85 13.32 -7.56 -10.10
CA SER A 85 14.35 -8.57 -10.25
C SER A 85 14.32 -9.19 -11.65
N PRO A 86 15.46 -9.34 -12.33
CA PRO A 86 15.52 -10.04 -13.62
C PRO A 86 15.18 -11.53 -13.52
N SER A 87 15.19 -12.11 -12.30
CA SER A 87 14.78 -13.48 -12.04
C SER A 87 13.29 -13.64 -11.76
N ALA A 88 12.53 -12.55 -11.66
CA ALA A 88 11.09 -12.61 -11.47
C ALA A 88 10.39 -13.05 -12.77
N PHE A 89 9.22 -13.67 -12.63
CA PHE A 89 8.36 -13.98 -13.77
C PHE A 89 7.93 -12.68 -14.47
N PRO A 90 8.03 -12.56 -15.80
CA PRO A 90 7.64 -11.36 -16.54
C PRO A 90 6.19 -10.90 -16.26
N GLU A 91 5.30 -11.85 -15.97
CA GLU A 91 3.90 -11.61 -15.61
C GLU A 91 3.75 -10.79 -14.33
N ILE A 92 4.70 -10.91 -13.38
CA ILE A 92 4.69 -10.11 -12.15
C ILE A 92 4.97 -8.64 -12.47
N ASN A 93 5.93 -8.37 -13.37
CA ASN A 93 6.25 -7.01 -13.78
C ASN A 93 5.06 -6.41 -14.55
N SER A 94 4.50 -7.15 -15.52
CA SER A 94 3.31 -6.72 -16.27
C SER A 94 2.17 -6.38 -15.32
N PHE A 95 1.81 -7.31 -14.42
CA PHE A 95 0.76 -7.09 -13.45
C PHE A 95 1.03 -5.88 -12.54
N THR A 96 2.28 -5.71 -12.09
CA THR A 96 2.66 -4.59 -11.22
C THR A 96 2.45 -3.25 -11.93
N TYR A 97 2.91 -3.12 -13.17
CA TYR A 97 2.74 -1.89 -13.96
C TYR A 97 1.29 -1.66 -14.39
N ASP A 98 0.53 -2.71 -14.71
CA ASP A 98 -0.90 -2.60 -15.04
C ASP A 98 -1.71 -2.09 -13.85
N ILE A 99 -1.43 -2.62 -12.65
CA ILE A 99 -2.04 -2.15 -11.39
C ILE A 99 -1.60 -0.72 -11.06
N ALA A 100 -0.34 -0.37 -11.35
CA ALA A 100 0.16 0.99 -11.19
C ALA A 100 -0.64 2.00 -12.01
N ALA A 101 -0.86 1.70 -13.29
CA ALA A 101 -1.64 2.52 -14.20
C ALA A 101 -3.11 2.56 -13.80
N THR A 102 -3.68 1.41 -13.42
CA THR A 102 -5.11 1.28 -13.05
C THR A 102 -5.47 2.14 -11.83
N TYR A 103 -4.56 2.27 -10.86
CA TYR A 103 -4.82 2.97 -9.60
C TYR A 103 -3.98 4.24 -9.40
N GLY A 104 -3.29 4.72 -10.43
CA GLY A 104 -2.48 5.93 -10.36
C GLY A 104 -1.37 5.86 -9.31
N LEU A 105 -0.68 4.72 -9.19
CA LEU A 105 0.40 4.54 -8.23
C LEU A 105 1.66 5.27 -8.70
N GLN A 106 2.27 6.08 -7.83
CA GLN A 106 3.62 6.60 -8.04
C GLN A 106 4.66 5.52 -7.69
N ILE A 107 5.08 4.74 -8.69
CA ILE A 107 6.04 3.64 -8.50
C ILE A 107 7.48 4.12 -8.69
N ASP A 108 8.32 3.84 -7.69
CA ASP A 108 9.76 3.84 -7.81
C ASP A 108 10.29 2.42 -8.00
N THR A 109 10.75 2.15 -9.21
CA THR A 109 11.36 0.86 -9.56
C THR A 109 12.83 0.84 -9.15
N ILE A 110 13.17 -0.06 -8.24
CA ILE A 110 14.53 -0.30 -7.75
C ILE A 110 15.07 -1.57 -8.41
N ARG A 111 16.23 -1.44 -9.06
CA ARG A 111 16.96 -2.55 -9.73
C ARG A 111 18.28 -2.90 -9.02
N LEU A 112 18.34 -2.64 -7.72
CA LEU A 112 19.45 -2.95 -6.83
C LEU A 112 19.06 -4.09 -5.90
N ASP A 113 20.03 -4.67 -5.18
CA ASP A 113 19.70 -5.54 -4.07
C ASP A 113 18.91 -4.77 -2.99
N PHE A 114 18.21 -5.53 -2.14
CA PHE A 114 17.27 -4.96 -1.18
C PHE A 114 17.92 -3.91 -0.26
N LYS A 115 19.14 -4.18 0.23
CA LYS A 115 19.83 -3.29 1.16
C LYS A 115 20.25 -2.00 0.47
N SER A 116 20.97 -2.08 -0.65
CA SER A 116 21.42 -0.89 -1.38
C SER A 116 20.25 -0.10 -1.99
N GLY A 117 19.18 -0.78 -2.36
CA GLY A 117 17.93 -0.16 -2.78
C GLY A 117 17.29 0.68 -1.68
N LEU A 118 17.15 0.12 -0.47
CA LEU A 118 16.64 0.86 0.68
C LEU A 118 17.55 2.03 1.08
N GLU A 119 18.87 1.84 1.09
CA GLU A 119 19.82 2.92 1.41
C GLU A 119 19.70 4.09 0.42
N THR A 120 19.50 3.80 -0.87
CA THR A 120 19.26 4.83 -1.90
C THR A 120 17.94 5.55 -1.65
N LEU A 121 16.89 4.79 -1.40
CA LEU A 121 15.54 5.31 -1.16
C LEU A 121 15.47 6.24 0.04
N LEU A 122 16.16 5.89 1.14
CA LEU A 122 16.21 6.70 2.36
C LEU A 122 17.03 7.99 2.23
N LYS A 123 17.93 8.08 1.24
CA LYS A 123 18.73 9.29 0.96
C LYS A 123 17.95 10.32 0.14
N ASP A 124 17.08 9.86 -0.75
CA ASP A 124 16.35 10.70 -1.69
C ASP A 124 15.23 11.50 -1.01
N LYS A 125 14.41 10.84 -0.18
CA LYS A 125 13.33 11.48 0.59
C LYS A 125 13.20 10.84 1.98
N PRO A 126 12.84 11.60 3.03
CA PRO A 126 12.70 11.05 4.37
C PRO A 126 11.50 10.10 4.42
N ILE A 127 11.77 8.80 4.42
CA ILE A 127 10.77 7.76 4.71
C ILE A 127 10.96 7.29 6.14
N ARG A 128 9.86 7.28 6.89
CA ARG A 128 9.82 6.92 8.31
C ARG A 128 9.03 5.66 8.59
N ALA A 129 8.11 5.31 7.69
CA ALA A 129 7.31 4.10 7.79
C ALA A 129 7.12 3.46 6.40
N ILE A 130 7.18 2.13 6.35
CA ILE A 130 6.93 1.35 5.13
C ILE A 130 5.87 0.30 5.44
N PHE A 131 4.80 0.29 4.66
CA PHE A 131 3.80 -0.78 4.67
C PHE A 131 4.30 -1.99 3.89
N LEU A 132 4.26 -3.18 4.52
CA LEU A 132 4.72 -4.44 3.96
C LEU A 132 3.59 -5.49 4.01
N GLY A 133 3.39 -6.22 2.91
CA GLY A 133 2.41 -7.30 2.79
C GLY A 133 2.86 -8.64 3.41
N VAL A 134 3.58 -8.61 4.53
CA VAL A 134 4.10 -9.81 5.21
C VAL A 134 3.08 -10.30 6.25
N ARG A 135 2.98 -11.62 6.43
CA ARG A 135 2.09 -12.27 7.40
C ARG A 135 2.91 -12.98 8.47
N ILE A 136 2.30 -13.17 9.64
CA ILE A 136 2.93 -13.85 10.80
C ILE A 136 3.44 -15.27 10.50
N GLY A 137 2.89 -15.95 9.48
CA GLY A 137 3.29 -17.30 9.10
C GLY A 137 4.31 -17.36 7.96
N ASP A 138 4.75 -16.20 7.44
CA ASP A 138 5.78 -16.18 6.41
C ASP A 138 7.15 -16.46 7.06
N PRO A 139 8.07 -17.17 6.38
CA PRO A 139 9.32 -17.68 6.97
C PRO A 139 10.31 -16.60 7.43
N THR A 140 10.04 -15.35 7.08
CA THR A 140 10.89 -14.18 7.37
C THR A 140 10.18 -13.15 8.25
N ALA A 141 9.04 -13.51 8.87
CA ALA A 141 8.27 -12.65 9.77
C ALA A 141 8.90 -12.53 11.16
#